data_AF-A0A7W9SFE5-F1
#
_entry.id   AF-A0A7W9SFE5-F1
#
_cell.length_a   1.000
_cell.length_b   1.000
_cell.length_c   1.000
_cell.angle_alpha   90.00
_cell.angle_beta   90.00
_cell.angle_gamma   90.00
#
_symmetry.space_group_name_H-M   'P 1'
#
loop_
_entity.id
_entity.type
_entity.pdbx_description
1 polymer ?
#
loop_
_entity_poly.entity_id
_entity_poly.type
_entity_poly.pdbx_seq_one_letter_code
_entity_poly.pdbx_strand_id
1 'polypeptide(L)'
;MKRRTLLGLGVLALALGLTACNGGKEKSAQGDSKQEADSGKGNEKANAKPNEDYFEWMGEDSIANLNEEGAKQKVIVIPKRAKSFDSGLGPDDDVQLEELYFESDDDFQLGYGLTLLKKVKKIVLPKNQTSEVDVQSDHNLESLDIPAGVTSIAEFGFRDCTSLKEVNFLGEQLKVIPDSAFLNCSALEKISIPNSVESIEEAAFQDCKSLKEVHMPKNLKEIGSGAFAAAPVDSYYFPKEIENLKVLPDSFASTGKSNFYVVKDSWLDKNFEEVFGILGEKQYYDGE
;
A
#
# COMPACT_ATOMS: atom_id res chain seq x y z
N MET A 1 -0.26 -23.66 45.48
CA MET A 1 0.06 -24.30 44.18
C MET A 1 -1.12 -24.18 43.24
N LYS A 2 -1.00 -23.35 42.20
CA LYS A 2 -1.30 -23.61 40.78
C LYS A 2 -1.54 -22.27 40.08
N ARG A 3 -0.69 -22.04 39.09
CA ARG A 3 -0.56 -20.84 38.26
C ARG A 3 -1.70 -20.75 37.25
N ARG A 4 -2.14 -19.53 36.99
CA ARG A 4 -2.82 -19.13 35.76
C ARG A 4 -1.73 -18.76 34.73
N THR A 5 -1.93 -19.14 33.48
CA THR A 5 -1.18 -18.57 32.35
C THR A 5 -2.15 -18.40 31.19
N LEU A 6 -2.41 -17.14 30.86
CA LEU A 6 -2.83 -16.72 29.53
C LEU A 6 -1.65 -16.91 28.57
N LEU A 7 -1.90 -17.39 27.36
CA LEU A 7 -1.02 -17.13 26.21
C LEU A 7 -1.74 -16.16 25.30
N GLY A 8 -1.27 -14.91 25.27
CA GLY A 8 -1.31 -14.07 24.09
C GLY A 8 0.03 -14.24 23.37
N LEU A 9 0.00 -14.58 22.09
CA LEU A 9 1.18 -14.62 21.23
C LEU A 9 1.13 -13.40 20.32
N GLY A 10 1.80 -12.32 20.76
CA GLY A 10 2.46 -11.39 19.87
C GLY A 10 3.93 -11.81 19.79
N VAL A 11 4.50 -11.86 18.59
CA VAL A 11 5.94 -12.06 18.41
C VAL A 11 6.46 -10.94 17.51
N LEU A 12 7.06 -9.97 18.18
CA LEU A 12 8.04 -9.01 17.70
C LEU A 12 9.32 -9.78 17.31
N ALA A 13 9.91 -9.49 16.15
CA ALA A 13 11.23 -10.02 15.77
C ALA A 13 12.23 -8.87 15.58
N LEU A 14 13.01 -8.61 16.62
CA LEU A 14 14.27 -7.86 16.59
C LEU A 14 15.41 -8.87 16.57
N ALA A 15 16.26 -8.84 15.55
CA ALA A 15 17.50 -9.63 15.50
C ALA A 15 18.71 -8.70 15.56
N LEU A 16 19.27 -8.54 16.77
CA LEU A 16 20.59 -7.96 16.99
C LEU A 16 21.67 -9.01 16.74
N GLY A 17 22.53 -8.78 15.75
CA GLY A 17 23.77 -9.54 15.55
C GLY A 17 24.95 -8.86 16.23
N LEU A 18 25.33 -9.33 17.42
CA LEU A 18 26.65 -9.06 18.02
C LEU A 18 27.54 -10.29 17.88
N THR A 19 28.71 -10.13 17.26
CA THR A 19 29.92 -10.83 17.69
C THR A 19 31.16 -10.02 17.31
N ALA A 20 32.14 -10.04 18.21
CA ALA A 20 33.15 -9.03 18.38
C ALA A 20 34.52 -9.39 17.76
N CYS A 21 35.31 -8.31 17.56
CA CYS A 21 36.78 -8.23 17.59
C CYS A 21 37.61 -8.92 16.50
N ASN A 22 38.25 -8.13 15.63
CA ASN A 22 39.67 -7.75 15.83
C ASN A 22 40.08 -6.56 14.92
N GLY A 23 40.99 -5.73 15.41
CA GLY A 23 41.25 -4.39 14.87
C GLY A 23 42.16 -4.27 13.64
N GLY A 24 42.25 -3.04 13.14
CA GLY A 24 43.35 -2.59 12.29
C GLY A 24 42.97 -1.64 11.15
N LYS A 25 43.15 -0.34 11.43
CA LYS A 25 43.44 0.77 10.49
C LYS A 25 42.34 1.27 9.54
N GLU A 26 42.18 2.60 9.62
CA GLU A 26 41.44 3.49 8.73
C GLU A 26 41.72 3.23 7.24
N LYS A 27 40.66 3.24 6.44
CA LYS A 27 40.64 3.81 5.08
C LYS A 27 39.20 4.10 4.67
N SER A 28 38.97 5.34 4.25
CA SER A 28 37.79 5.81 3.53
C SER A 28 37.48 4.92 2.33
N ALA A 29 36.26 4.39 2.25
CA ALA A 29 35.70 3.85 1.01
C ALA A 29 34.17 3.91 1.08
N GLN A 30 33.62 4.76 0.22
CA GLN A 30 32.28 4.71 -0.34
C GLN A 30 31.97 3.26 -0.73
N GLY A 31 30.96 2.66 -0.09
CA GLY A 31 30.59 1.27 -0.25
C GLY A 31 29.13 1.15 -0.67
N ASP A 32 28.93 0.91 -1.96
CA ASP A 32 27.66 0.46 -2.53
C ASP A 32 27.12 -0.73 -1.74
N SER A 33 25.91 -0.61 -1.22
CA SER A 33 25.15 -1.74 -0.69
C SER A 33 24.78 -2.65 -1.86
N LYS A 34 25.59 -3.70 -2.07
CA LYS A 34 25.15 -4.88 -2.82
C LYS A 34 23.93 -5.45 -2.10
N GLN A 35 22.77 -5.32 -2.73
CA GLN A 35 21.63 -6.18 -2.44
C GLN A 35 22.08 -7.63 -2.66
N GLU A 36 22.22 -8.39 -1.58
CA GLU A 36 22.09 -9.84 -1.70
C GLU A 36 20.65 -10.10 -2.11
N ALA A 37 20.50 -10.59 -3.34
CA ALA A 37 19.23 -11.04 -3.88
C ALA A 37 18.70 -12.15 -2.98
N ASP A 38 17.58 -11.88 -2.30
CA ASP A 38 16.72 -12.92 -1.77
C ASP A 38 16.17 -13.72 -2.96
N SER A 39 16.88 -14.80 -3.25
CA SER A 39 16.50 -15.81 -4.21
C SER A 39 15.26 -16.54 -3.69
N GLY A 40 14.09 -16.15 -4.19
CA GLY A 40 12.99 -17.08 -4.37
C GLY A 40 11.86 -17.03 -3.34
N LYS A 41 11.02 -16.01 -3.45
CA LYS A 41 9.55 -16.16 -3.40
C LYS A 41 8.95 -15.64 -4.70
N GLY A 42 9.31 -16.29 -5.81
CA GLY A 42 8.77 -15.96 -7.12
C GLY A 42 7.36 -16.53 -7.29
N ASN A 43 6.39 -15.63 -7.44
CA ASN A 43 5.06 -15.81 -8.04
C ASN A 43 4.45 -17.21 -7.91
N GLU A 44 3.55 -17.40 -6.95
CA GLU A 44 2.47 -18.39 -7.10
C GLU A 44 1.58 -17.97 -8.28
N LYS A 45 2.06 -18.15 -9.52
CA LYS A 45 1.18 -18.18 -10.67
C LYS A 45 0.27 -19.37 -10.47
N ALA A 46 -1.04 -19.14 -10.40
CA ALA A 46 -2.02 -20.22 -10.49
C ALA A 46 -1.69 -21.11 -11.70
N ASN A 47 -2.03 -22.40 -11.64
CA ASN A 47 -1.81 -23.36 -12.74
C ASN A 47 -2.55 -23.01 -14.06
N ALA A 48 -3.25 -21.87 -14.11
CA ALA A 48 -3.90 -21.35 -15.29
C ALA A 48 -2.87 -20.88 -16.33
N LYS A 49 -3.14 -21.17 -17.60
CA LYS A 49 -2.35 -20.67 -18.73
C LYS A 49 -3.05 -19.44 -19.34
N PRO A 50 -2.31 -18.50 -19.93
CA PRO A 50 -2.92 -17.43 -20.72
C PRO A 50 -3.73 -18.02 -21.88
N ASN A 51 -4.85 -17.37 -22.19
CA ASN A 51 -5.70 -17.72 -23.32
C ASN A 51 -6.22 -16.43 -23.99
N GLU A 52 -5.72 -16.12 -25.19
CA GLU A 52 -6.11 -14.92 -25.92
C GLU A 52 -7.58 -14.92 -26.34
N ASP A 53 -8.18 -16.11 -26.48
CA ASP A 53 -9.58 -16.28 -26.88
C ASP A 53 -10.58 -15.90 -25.78
N TYR A 54 -10.12 -15.54 -24.58
CA TYR A 54 -11.00 -15.03 -23.51
C TYR A 54 -11.30 -13.54 -23.59
N PHE A 55 -10.59 -12.81 -24.46
CA PHE A 55 -10.63 -11.36 -24.49
C PHE A 55 -11.27 -10.85 -25.78
N GLU A 56 -12.05 -9.79 -25.64
CA GLU A 56 -12.39 -8.91 -26.73
C GLU A 56 -11.25 -7.89 -26.87
N TRP A 57 -10.75 -7.72 -28.10
CA TRP A 57 -9.55 -6.93 -28.38
C TRP A 57 -9.90 -5.64 -29.12
N MET A 58 -9.27 -4.54 -28.71
CA MET A 58 -9.26 -3.27 -29.42
C MET A 58 -7.89 -3.08 -30.07
N GLY A 59 -7.82 -3.35 -31.38
CA GLY A 59 -6.56 -3.30 -32.11
C GLY A 59 -5.65 -4.49 -31.82
N GLU A 60 -4.34 -4.27 -31.85
CA GLU A 60 -3.36 -5.36 -31.81
C GLU A 60 -2.98 -5.80 -30.40
N ASP A 61 -3.08 -4.96 -29.38
CA ASP A 61 -2.54 -5.27 -28.04
C ASP A 61 -3.36 -4.69 -26.87
N SER A 62 -4.52 -4.07 -27.12
CA SER A 62 -5.38 -3.54 -26.07
C SER A 62 -6.57 -4.46 -25.79
N ILE A 63 -6.80 -4.78 -24.51
CA ILE A 63 -7.95 -5.57 -24.06
C ILE A 63 -9.13 -4.64 -23.84
N ALA A 64 -10.24 -4.88 -24.55
CA ALA A 64 -11.49 -4.16 -24.38
C ALA A 64 -12.29 -4.71 -23.20
N ASN A 65 -12.48 -6.04 -23.17
CA ASN A 65 -13.27 -6.72 -22.14
C ASN A 65 -12.97 -8.24 -22.15
N LEU A 66 -13.56 -8.97 -21.22
CA LEU A 66 -13.72 -10.43 -21.31
C LEU A 66 -14.92 -10.76 -22.21
N ASN A 67 -14.80 -11.80 -23.02
CA ASN A 67 -15.95 -12.37 -23.73
C ASN A 67 -16.73 -13.36 -22.84
N GLU A 68 -17.77 -14.00 -23.37
CA GLU A 68 -18.62 -14.93 -22.61
C GLU A 68 -17.87 -16.10 -21.98
N GLU A 69 -16.81 -16.61 -22.63
CA GLU A 69 -15.99 -17.70 -22.09
C GLU A 69 -15.02 -17.20 -21.03
N GLY A 70 -14.40 -16.04 -21.26
CA GLY A 70 -13.51 -15.36 -20.32
C GLY A 70 -14.22 -14.97 -19.03
N ALA A 71 -15.44 -14.42 -19.13
CA ALA A 71 -16.25 -14.02 -17.99
C ALA A 71 -16.61 -15.18 -17.05
N LYS A 72 -16.62 -16.42 -17.55
CA LYS A 72 -16.89 -17.63 -16.74
C LYS A 72 -15.66 -18.12 -15.98
N GLN A 73 -14.46 -17.61 -16.28
CA GLN A 73 -13.23 -18.05 -15.64
C GLN A 73 -13.05 -17.39 -14.28
N LYS A 74 -12.64 -18.20 -13.30
CA LYS A 74 -12.24 -17.70 -11.97
C LYS A 74 -10.82 -17.15 -11.95
N VAL A 75 -9.96 -17.64 -12.83
CA VAL A 75 -8.56 -17.25 -12.91
C VAL A 75 -8.27 -16.84 -14.34
N ILE A 76 -7.79 -15.61 -14.51
CA ILE A 76 -7.36 -15.08 -15.81
C ILE A 76 -5.87 -14.75 -15.73
N VAL A 77 -5.15 -15.13 -16.78
CA VAL A 77 -3.77 -14.70 -17.02
C VAL A 77 -3.76 -13.83 -18.27
N ILE A 78 -3.48 -12.54 -18.10
CA ILE A 78 -3.35 -11.58 -19.19
C ILE A 78 -2.17 -12.01 -20.08
N PRO A 79 -2.40 -12.28 -21.37
CA PRO A 79 -1.37 -12.81 -22.28
C PRO A 79 -0.30 -11.75 -22.56
N LYS A 80 0.94 -12.19 -22.82
CA LYS A 80 2.12 -11.31 -23.02
C LYS A 80 1.94 -10.27 -24.13
N ARG A 81 1.09 -10.57 -25.11
CA ARG A 81 0.74 -9.68 -26.22
C ARG A 81 0.02 -8.42 -25.72
N ALA A 82 -0.82 -8.53 -24.70
CA ALA A 82 -1.58 -7.40 -24.18
C ALA A 82 -0.64 -6.37 -23.52
N LYS A 83 -0.87 -5.10 -23.82
CA LYS A 83 -0.11 -3.95 -23.31
C LYS A 83 -0.96 -2.94 -22.55
N SER A 84 -2.27 -2.98 -22.71
CA SER A 84 -3.19 -2.03 -22.12
C SER A 84 -4.58 -2.62 -21.90
N PHE A 85 -5.31 -1.99 -20.99
CA PHE A 85 -6.77 -2.05 -20.97
C PHE A 85 -7.31 -0.83 -21.72
N ASP A 86 -8.17 -1.06 -22.71
CA ASP A 86 -8.95 -0.01 -23.36
C ASP A 86 -10.13 0.40 -22.46
N SER A 87 -10.70 -0.57 -21.74
CA SER A 87 -11.85 -0.44 -20.84
C SER A 87 -11.71 -1.42 -19.67
N GLY A 88 -12.70 -1.48 -18.77
CA GLY A 88 -12.72 -2.40 -17.63
C GLY A 88 -12.88 -3.88 -18.02
N LEU A 89 -12.38 -4.81 -17.20
CA LEU A 89 -12.62 -6.26 -17.33
C LEU A 89 -14.05 -6.71 -16.92
N GLY A 90 -15.05 -5.87 -17.20
CA GLY A 90 -16.47 -6.14 -17.00
C GLY A 90 -16.95 -5.91 -15.55
N PRO A 91 -17.64 -4.78 -15.26
CA PRO A 91 -18.32 -4.58 -13.98
C PRO A 91 -19.58 -5.46 -13.83
N ASP A 92 -19.83 -6.36 -14.79
CA ASP A 92 -21.04 -7.15 -14.89
C ASP A 92 -21.08 -8.24 -13.81
N ASP A 93 -22.26 -8.48 -13.24
CA ASP A 93 -22.46 -9.47 -12.16
C ASP A 93 -22.11 -10.91 -12.57
N ASP A 94 -22.11 -11.16 -13.88
CA ASP A 94 -21.83 -12.46 -14.48
C ASP A 94 -20.33 -12.78 -14.55
N VAL A 95 -19.44 -11.80 -14.39
CA VAL A 95 -17.99 -12.03 -14.35
C VAL A 95 -17.64 -12.82 -13.08
N GLN A 96 -16.99 -13.97 -13.26
CA GLN A 96 -16.60 -14.89 -12.18
C GLN A 96 -15.13 -14.73 -11.76
N LEU A 97 -14.43 -13.72 -12.28
CA LEU A 97 -13.01 -13.49 -12.03
C LEU A 97 -12.74 -13.32 -10.52
N GLU A 98 -11.92 -14.21 -9.97
CA GLU A 98 -11.46 -14.20 -8.57
C GLU A 98 -9.96 -13.88 -8.47
N GLU A 99 -9.16 -14.28 -9.47
CA GLU A 99 -7.71 -14.03 -9.49
C GLU A 99 -7.22 -13.57 -10.87
N LEU A 100 -6.43 -12.50 -10.87
CA LEU A 100 -5.86 -11.91 -12.08
C LEU A 100 -4.32 -11.92 -12.01
N TYR A 101 -3.70 -12.46 -13.06
CA TYR A 101 -2.26 -12.50 -13.23
C TYR A 101 -1.86 -11.93 -14.57
N PHE A 102 -0.60 -11.52 -14.71
CA PHE A 102 -0.01 -11.13 -15.98
C PHE A 102 1.05 -12.16 -16.42
N GLU A 103 1.04 -12.54 -17.69
CA GLU A 103 2.05 -13.44 -18.22
C GLU A 103 3.43 -12.76 -18.23
N SER A 104 3.49 -11.51 -18.68
CA SER A 104 4.70 -10.68 -18.73
C SER A 104 4.90 -9.89 -17.43
N ASP A 105 6.17 -9.63 -17.10
CA ASP A 105 6.58 -8.69 -16.06
C ASP A 105 6.79 -7.26 -16.61
N ASP A 106 6.60 -7.04 -17.92
CA ASP A 106 6.69 -5.71 -18.56
C ASP A 106 5.59 -4.77 -18.06
N ASP A 107 5.82 -3.46 -18.18
CA ASP A 107 4.81 -2.45 -17.87
C ASP A 107 3.53 -2.66 -18.69
N PHE A 108 2.39 -2.42 -18.06
CA PHE A 108 1.06 -2.60 -18.62
C PHE A 108 0.20 -1.38 -18.30
N GLN A 109 -0.44 -0.77 -19.30
CA GLN A 109 -1.28 0.41 -19.10
C GLN A 109 -2.61 0.00 -18.46
N LEU A 110 -2.70 0.15 -17.14
CA LEU A 110 -3.84 -0.31 -16.35
C LEU A 110 -5.12 0.48 -16.65
N GLY A 111 -5.04 1.80 -16.81
CA GLY A 111 -6.22 2.65 -17.00
C GLY A 111 -7.32 2.32 -15.98
N TYR A 112 -8.56 2.22 -16.44
CA TYR A 112 -9.70 1.79 -15.61
C TYR A 112 -9.91 0.27 -15.59
N GLY A 113 -8.97 -0.50 -16.15
CA GLY A 113 -9.10 -1.93 -16.40
C GLY A 113 -9.38 -2.78 -15.15
N LEU A 114 -8.92 -2.32 -14.00
CA LEU A 114 -9.03 -3.00 -12.72
C LEU A 114 -10.09 -2.41 -11.78
N THR A 115 -10.89 -1.45 -12.26
CA THR A 115 -11.94 -0.83 -11.45
C THR A 115 -13.22 -1.67 -11.45
N LEU A 116 -14.01 -1.55 -10.37
CA LEU A 116 -15.35 -2.16 -10.25
C LEU A 116 -15.36 -3.70 -10.36
N LEU A 117 -14.24 -4.35 -10.04
CA LEU A 117 -14.13 -5.80 -10.03
C LEU A 117 -14.88 -6.38 -8.82
N LYS A 118 -15.95 -7.12 -9.07
CA LYS A 118 -16.91 -7.51 -8.02
C LYS A 118 -16.54 -8.75 -7.22
N LYS A 119 -15.58 -9.57 -7.67
CA LYS A 119 -15.26 -10.88 -7.08
C LYS A 119 -13.76 -11.13 -6.93
N VAL A 120 -12.92 -10.19 -7.38
CA VAL A 120 -11.48 -10.38 -7.41
C VAL A 120 -10.93 -10.31 -5.99
N LYS A 121 -10.17 -11.32 -5.61
CA LYS A 121 -9.55 -11.46 -4.30
C LYS A 121 -8.05 -11.25 -4.36
N LYS A 122 -7.47 -11.46 -5.54
CA LYS A 122 -6.02 -11.42 -5.77
C LYS A 122 -5.71 -10.87 -7.15
N ILE A 123 -4.84 -9.87 -7.18
CA ILE A 123 -4.22 -9.34 -8.39
C ILE A 123 -2.70 -9.43 -8.20
N VAL A 124 -2.00 -9.97 -9.19
CA VAL A 124 -0.53 -9.96 -9.23
C VAL A 124 -0.10 -9.09 -10.40
N LEU A 125 0.22 -7.83 -10.11
CA LEU A 125 0.68 -6.86 -11.10
C LEU A 125 2.05 -7.24 -11.69
N PRO A 126 2.37 -6.83 -12.92
CA PRO A 126 3.69 -7.00 -13.51
C PRO A 126 4.79 -6.38 -12.64
N LYS A 127 5.97 -7.03 -12.52
CA LYS A 127 7.04 -6.50 -11.65
C LYS A 127 7.58 -5.14 -12.08
N ASN A 128 7.58 -4.85 -13.38
CA ASN A 128 8.05 -3.58 -13.94
C ASN A 128 6.90 -2.59 -14.19
N GLN A 129 5.77 -2.76 -13.49
CA GLN A 129 4.64 -1.84 -13.56
C GLN A 129 5.09 -0.41 -13.21
N THR A 130 4.79 0.53 -14.08
CA THR A 130 5.00 1.97 -13.87
C THR A 130 3.71 2.78 -13.99
N SER A 131 2.73 2.24 -14.72
CA SER A 131 1.42 2.92 -14.87
C SER A 131 0.73 3.12 -13.52
N GLU A 132 -0.06 4.19 -13.47
CA GLU A 132 -0.91 4.53 -12.34
C GLU A 132 -1.81 3.37 -11.93
N VAL A 133 -1.94 3.16 -10.61
CA VAL A 133 -2.79 2.11 -10.04
C VAL A 133 -4.16 2.68 -9.70
N ASP A 134 -5.20 2.05 -10.24
CA ASP A 134 -6.61 2.28 -9.95
C ASP A 134 -7.35 0.93 -9.89
N VAL A 135 -7.80 0.56 -8.70
CA VAL A 135 -8.55 -0.67 -8.38
C VAL A 135 -9.84 -0.34 -7.60
N GLN A 136 -10.37 0.88 -7.75
CA GLN A 136 -11.48 1.37 -6.93
C GLN A 136 -12.71 0.45 -6.99
N SER A 137 -13.45 0.43 -5.88
CA SER A 137 -14.71 -0.31 -5.67
C SER A 137 -14.61 -1.84 -5.81
N ASP A 138 -13.42 -2.40 -5.58
CA ASP A 138 -13.26 -3.85 -5.41
C ASP A 138 -13.53 -4.27 -3.95
N HIS A 139 -14.70 -4.87 -3.72
CA HIS A 139 -15.14 -5.27 -2.39
C HIS A 139 -14.57 -6.62 -1.92
N ASN A 140 -13.68 -7.29 -2.66
CA ASN A 140 -13.15 -8.61 -2.30
C ASN A 140 -11.62 -8.69 -2.29
N LEU A 141 -10.92 -7.74 -2.92
CA LEU A 141 -9.46 -7.71 -2.93
C LEU A 141 -8.93 -7.58 -1.50
N GLU A 142 -8.16 -8.58 -1.04
CA GLU A 142 -7.69 -8.61 0.35
C GLU A 142 -6.33 -7.93 0.53
N SER A 143 -5.47 -8.00 -0.49
CA SER A 143 -4.15 -7.38 -0.47
C SER A 143 -3.68 -7.00 -1.87
N LEU A 144 -2.88 -5.94 -1.97
CA LEU A 144 -2.18 -5.61 -3.22
C LEU A 144 -0.72 -5.22 -2.97
N ASP A 145 0.19 -5.85 -3.70
CA ASP A 145 1.57 -5.42 -3.80
C ASP A 145 1.69 -4.39 -4.93
N ILE A 146 2.13 -3.18 -4.60
CA ILE A 146 2.39 -2.09 -5.55
C ILE A 146 3.85 -2.19 -6.02
N PRO A 147 4.11 -2.51 -7.29
CA PRO A 147 5.48 -2.72 -7.77
C PRO A 147 6.35 -1.48 -7.65
N ALA A 148 7.68 -1.70 -7.55
CA ALA A 148 8.64 -0.65 -7.22
C ALA A 148 8.73 0.49 -8.24
N GLY A 149 8.31 0.24 -9.49
CA GLY A 149 8.31 1.21 -10.57
C GLY A 149 7.10 2.15 -10.57
N VAL A 150 6.05 1.87 -9.79
CA VAL A 150 4.83 2.69 -9.77
C VAL A 150 5.11 4.05 -9.13
N THR A 151 4.78 5.12 -9.86
CA THR A 151 5.01 6.50 -9.42
C THR A 151 3.75 7.23 -8.96
N SER A 152 2.56 6.72 -9.29
CA SER A 152 1.27 7.32 -8.90
C SER A 152 0.19 6.28 -8.61
N ILE A 153 -0.77 6.71 -7.79
CA ILE A 153 -2.08 6.08 -7.58
C ILE A 153 -3.09 7.10 -8.11
N ALA A 154 -4.20 6.63 -8.69
CA ALA A 154 -5.26 7.53 -9.14
C ALA A 154 -5.95 8.23 -7.96
N GLU A 155 -6.55 9.40 -8.22
CA GLU A 155 -7.59 9.95 -7.34
C GLU A 155 -8.65 8.86 -7.14
N PHE A 156 -9.01 8.55 -5.88
CA PHE A 156 -9.88 7.42 -5.53
C PHE A 156 -9.32 6.00 -5.80
N GLY A 157 -8.03 5.80 -6.08
CA GLY A 157 -7.51 4.54 -6.63
C GLY A 157 -7.78 3.23 -5.87
N PHE A 158 -8.11 3.28 -4.58
CA PHE A 158 -8.57 2.15 -3.75
C PHE A 158 -9.89 2.43 -3.04
N ARG A 159 -10.60 3.49 -3.42
CA ARG A 159 -11.85 3.90 -2.79
C ARG A 159 -12.83 2.74 -2.74
N ASP A 160 -13.50 2.58 -1.61
CA ASP A 160 -14.52 1.56 -1.37
C ASP A 160 -13.99 0.10 -1.51
N CYS A 161 -12.67 -0.11 -1.45
CA CYS A 161 -12.08 -1.45 -1.34
C CYS A 161 -12.25 -2.01 0.09
N THR A 162 -13.49 -2.36 0.45
CA THR A 162 -13.91 -2.65 1.82
C THR A 162 -13.32 -3.94 2.41
N SER A 163 -12.75 -4.82 1.59
CA SER A 163 -12.08 -6.06 2.04
C SER A 163 -10.55 -5.96 2.06
N LEU A 164 -9.99 -4.84 1.60
CA LEU A 164 -8.55 -4.62 1.52
C LEU A 164 -7.97 -4.47 2.92
N LYS A 165 -7.12 -5.42 3.33
CA LYS A 165 -6.49 -5.48 4.65
C LYS A 165 -5.07 -4.93 4.64
N GLU A 166 -4.38 -5.04 3.52
CA GLU A 166 -2.96 -4.72 3.38
C GLU A 166 -2.63 -4.18 1.98
N VAL A 167 -1.81 -3.14 1.93
CA VAL A 167 -1.18 -2.65 0.70
C VAL A 167 0.31 -2.55 0.95
N ASN A 168 1.09 -3.25 0.15
CA ASN A 168 2.54 -3.28 0.26
C ASN A 168 3.16 -2.46 -0.86
N PHE A 169 3.78 -1.34 -0.52
CA PHE A 169 4.56 -0.58 -1.48
C PHE A 169 5.96 -1.18 -1.59
N LEU A 170 6.31 -1.68 -2.78
CA LEU A 170 7.61 -2.32 -3.03
C LEU A 170 8.70 -1.33 -3.48
N GLY A 171 8.37 -0.05 -3.61
CA GLY A 171 9.29 1.00 -4.03
C GLY A 171 9.07 2.34 -3.32
N GLU A 172 9.96 3.28 -3.63
CA GLU A 172 10.11 4.57 -2.97
C GLU A 172 10.00 5.70 -4.01
N GLN A 173 9.07 5.56 -4.95
CA GLN A 173 8.88 6.50 -6.06
C GLN A 173 7.61 7.35 -5.93
N LEU A 174 6.66 6.92 -5.10
CA LEU A 174 5.38 7.60 -4.89
C LEU A 174 5.58 8.91 -4.13
N LYS A 175 5.06 10.01 -4.67
CA LYS A 175 5.22 11.35 -4.07
C LYS A 175 4.03 11.81 -3.25
N VAL A 176 2.86 11.26 -3.52
CA VAL A 176 1.59 11.72 -2.95
C VAL A 176 0.72 10.50 -2.69
N ILE A 177 0.06 10.47 -1.53
CA ILE A 177 -1.16 9.68 -1.37
C ILE A 177 -2.31 10.60 -1.79
N PRO A 178 -2.97 10.36 -2.94
CA PRO A 178 -3.88 11.30 -3.56
C PRO A 178 -5.21 11.41 -2.80
N ASP A 179 -6.02 12.40 -3.19
CA ASP A 179 -7.36 12.61 -2.66
C ASP A 179 -8.17 11.29 -2.67
N SER A 180 -8.70 10.97 -1.49
CA SER A 180 -9.60 9.85 -1.26
C SER A 180 -9.05 8.49 -1.71
N ALA A 181 -7.72 8.34 -1.83
CA ALA A 181 -7.07 7.14 -2.35
C ALA A 181 -7.58 5.86 -1.70
N PHE A 182 -7.72 5.82 -0.38
CA PHE A 182 -8.19 4.70 0.42
C PHE A 182 -9.49 5.02 1.17
N LEU A 183 -10.30 5.96 0.64
CA LEU A 183 -11.58 6.30 1.24
C LEU A 183 -12.43 5.03 1.42
N ASN A 184 -12.91 4.78 2.64
CA ASN A 184 -13.74 3.63 2.99
C ASN A 184 -13.08 2.25 2.73
N CYS A 185 -11.75 2.14 2.76
CA CYS A 185 -11.04 0.87 2.92
C CYS A 185 -11.21 0.32 4.35
N SER A 186 -12.44 -0.06 4.70
CA SER A 186 -12.85 -0.32 6.09
C SER A 186 -12.17 -1.52 6.75
N ALA A 187 -11.56 -2.43 5.98
CA ALA A 187 -10.78 -3.56 6.49
C ALA A 187 -9.26 -3.29 6.59
N LEU A 188 -8.76 -2.15 6.10
CA LEU A 188 -7.32 -1.85 6.11
C LEU A 188 -6.83 -1.74 7.55
N GLU A 189 -5.90 -2.60 7.97
CA GLU A 189 -5.52 -2.71 9.39
C GLU A 189 -4.29 -1.87 9.74
N LYS A 190 -3.33 -1.82 8.82
CA LYS A 190 -2.06 -1.11 8.96
C LYS A 190 -1.64 -0.55 7.60
N ILE A 191 -0.87 0.53 7.62
CA ILE A 191 -0.20 0.99 6.41
C ILE A 191 1.18 1.57 6.71
N SER A 192 2.15 1.20 5.88
CA SER A 192 3.48 1.82 5.85
C SER A 192 3.59 2.66 4.59
N ILE A 193 3.59 3.98 4.76
CA ILE A 193 3.62 4.92 3.64
C ILE A 193 5.08 5.06 3.15
N PRO A 194 5.35 4.98 1.84
CA PRO A 194 6.73 5.08 1.31
C PRO A 194 7.40 6.37 1.72
N ASN A 195 8.67 6.29 2.15
CA ASN A 195 9.46 7.45 2.59
C ASN A 195 9.53 8.57 1.55
N SER A 196 9.35 8.27 0.27
CA SER A 196 9.31 9.24 -0.82
C SER A 196 8.08 10.14 -0.84
N VAL A 197 7.01 9.77 -0.12
CA VAL A 197 5.76 10.53 -0.06
C VAL A 197 5.96 11.84 0.70
N GLU A 198 5.50 12.92 0.09
CA GLU A 198 5.61 14.28 0.58
C GLU A 198 4.26 14.85 1.04
N SER A 199 3.15 14.32 0.54
CA SER A 199 1.79 14.77 0.88
C SER A 199 0.85 13.58 1.02
N ILE A 200 -0.02 13.66 2.03
CA ILE A 200 -1.22 12.82 2.15
C ILE A 200 -2.40 13.77 1.96
N GLU A 201 -3.16 13.61 0.87
CA GLU A 201 -4.16 14.58 0.45
C GLU A 201 -5.52 14.41 1.17
N GLU A 202 -6.51 15.19 0.73
CA GLU A 202 -7.86 15.23 1.29
C GLU A 202 -8.46 13.82 1.37
N ALA A 203 -9.09 13.50 2.51
CA ALA A 203 -9.82 12.24 2.72
C ALA A 203 -9.07 10.93 2.39
N ALA A 204 -7.75 10.95 2.23
CA ALA A 204 -6.95 9.84 1.71
C ALA A 204 -7.18 8.49 2.42
N PHE A 205 -7.42 8.49 3.73
CA PHE A 205 -7.73 7.34 4.57
C PHE A 205 -9.03 7.54 5.36
N GLN A 206 -9.90 8.43 4.91
CA GLN A 206 -11.17 8.66 5.58
C GLN A 206 -11.98 7.35 5.63
N ASP A 207 -12.64 7.12 6.76
CA ASP A 207 -13.48 5.93 7.00
C ASP A 207 -12.75 4.57 6.91
N CYS A 208 -11.41 4.54 7.01
CA CYS A 208 -10.64 3.31 7.23
C CYS A 208 -10.86 2.76 8.66
N LYS A 209 -12.02 2.13 8.90
CA LYS A 209 -12.51 1.77 10.25
C LYS A 209 -11.66 0.75 11.01
N SER A 210 -10.87 -0.06 10.32
CA SER A 210 -10.00 -1.06 10.95
C SER A 210 -8.55 -0.58 11.07
N LEU A 211 -8.22 0.62 10.59
CA LEU A 211 -6.85 1.12 10.55
C LEU A 211 -6.41 1.47 11.96
N LYS A 212 -5.42 0.72 12.47
CA LYS A 212 -4.89 0.86 13.83
C LYS A 212 -3.49 1.45 13.84
N GLU A 213 -2.72 1.21 12.79
CA GLU A 213 -1.30 1.54 12.74
C GLU A 213 -0.92 2.23 11.44
N VAL A 214 -0.29 3.39 11.54
CA VAL A 214 0.20 4.17 10.39
C VAL A 214 1.65 4.54 10.62
N HIS A 215 2.53 4.11 9.72
CA HIS A 215 3.92 4.56 9.66
C HIS A 215 4.05 5.70 8.65
N MET A 216 4.42 6.88 9.15
CA MET A 216 4.52 8.10 8.36
C MET A 216 5.85 8.12 7.57
N PRO A 217 5.85 8.73 6.37
CA PRO A 217 7.03 8.73 5.53
C PRO A 217 8.02 9.82 5.96
N LYS A 218 9.32 9.58 5.76
CA LYS A 218 10.40 10.51 6.14
C LYS A 218 10.26 11.91 5.53
N ASN A 219 9.76 12.01 4.29
CA ASN A 219 9.68 13.27 3.57
C ASN A 219 8.32 13.96 3.69
N LEU A 220 7.47 13.56 4.62
CA LEU A 220 6.12 14.12 4.77
C LEU A 220 6.19 15.63 5.10
N LYS A 221 5.48 16.43 4.31
CA LYS A 221 5.36 17.88 4.45
C LYS A 221 3.94 18.30 4.79
N GLU A 222 2.94 17.59 4.31
CA GLU A 222 1.54 17.97 4.47
C GLU A 222 0.62 16.78 4.73
N ILE A 223 -0.33 16.97 5.65
CA ILE A 223 -1.51 16.11 5.87
C ILE A 223 -2.76 16.94 5.56
N GLY A 224 -3.53 16.44 4.60
CA GLY A 224 -4.70 17.01 3.98
C GLY A 224 -5.95 17.05 4.86
N SER A 225 -6.95 17.81 4.41
CA SER A 225 -8.24 17.96 5.10
C SER A 225 -8.88 16.58 5.25
N GLY A 226 -9.30 16.22 6.47
CA GLY A 226 -9.94 14.93 6.71
C GLY A 226 -9.14 13.68 6.30
N ALA A 227 -7.83 13.77 6.08
CA ALA A 227 -7.01 12.67 5.58
C ALA A 227 -7.19 11.36 6.36
N PHE A 228 -7.39 11.44 7.68
CA PHE A 228 -7.68 10.30 8.56
C PHE A 228 -9.04 10.44 9.24
N ALA A 229 -9.97 11.20 8.67
CA ALA A 229 -11.28 11.44 9.29
C ALA A 229 -12.02 10.13 9.53
N ALA A 230 -12.51 9.97 10.76
CA ALA A 230 -13.25 8.80 11.20
C ALA A 230 -12.50 7.44 11.01
N ALA A 231 -11.18 7.48 10.94
CA ALA A 231 -10.30 6.31 11.07
C ALA A 231 -9.80 6.22 12.53
N PRO A 232 -10.17 5.19 13.31
CA PRO A 232 -9.82 5.09 14.72
C PRO A 232 -8.40 4.55 14.93
N VAL A 233 -7.41 5.27 14.40
CA VAL A 233 -6.00 4.87 14.45
C VAL A 233 -5.49 4.90 15.87
N ASP A 234 -5.01 3.75 16.37
CA ASP A 234 -4.44 3.61 17.70
C ASP A 234 -3.06 4.29 17.80
N SER A 235 -2.25 4.14 16.74
CA SER A 235 -0.84 4.53 16.75
C SER A 235 -0.38 5.14 15.42
N TYR A 236 0.16 6.35 15.48
CA TYR A 236 0.91 6.97 14.40
C TYR A 236 2.40 6.99 14.75
N TYR A 237 3.25 6.53 13.84
CA TYR A 237 4.70 6.54 14.00
C TYR A 237 5.32 7.59 13.09
N PHE A 238 5.96 8.59 13.67
CA PHE A 238 6.62 9.69 12.97
C PHE A 238 8.14 9.57 13.04
N PRO A 239 8.82 9.40 11.89
CA PRO A 239 10.27 9.23 11.86
C PRO A 239 10.98 10.54 12.24
N LYS A 240 12.26 10.45 12.60
CA LYS A 240 13.06 11.60 13.06
C LYS A 240 13.25 12.67 11.98
N GLU A 241 13.14 12.31 10.71
CA GLU A 241 13.38 13.14 9.53
C GLU A 241 12.28 14.16 9.25
N ILE A 242 11.12 14.07 9.92
CA ILE A 242 10.00 15.00 9.73
C ILE A 242 10.43 16.43 10.08
N GLU A 243 10.22 17.36 9.14
CA GLU A 243 10.48 18.79 9.30
C GLU A 243 9.35 19.62 8.69
N ASN A 244 9.00 20.74 9.33
CA ASN A 244 8.00 21.71 8.82
C ASN A 244 6.66 21.09 8.42
N LEU A 245 6.23 20.05 9.14
CA LEU A 245 4.98 19.34 8.87
C LEU A 245 3.77 20.28 9.05
N LYS A 246 2.99 20.43 7.99
CA LYS A 246 1.69 21.10 8.01
C LYS A 246 0.58 20.07 8.18
N VAL A 247 -0.27 20.28 9.18
CA VAL A 247 -1.47 19.46 9.43
C VAL A 247 -2.68 20.37 9.33
N LEU A 248 -3.64 20.02 8.46
CA LEU A 248 -4.89 20.78 8.34
C LEU A 248 -5.84 20.51 9.53
N PRO A 249 -6.67 21.47 9.96
CA PRO A 249 -7.39 21.42 11.24
C PRO A 249 -8.29 20.21 11.48
N ASP A 250 -8.79 19.57 10.43
CA ASP A 250 -9.70 18.43 10.46
C ASP A 250 -9.06 17.13 9.96
N SER A 251 -7.74 17.12 9.71
CA SER A 251 -6.98 15.94 9.22
C SER A 251 -7.29 14.67 10.03
N PHE A 252 -7.54 14.82 11.32
CA PHE A 252 -7.81 13.74 12.28
C PHE A 252 -9.22 13.84 12.89
N ALA A 253 -10.19 14.43 12.20
CA ALA A 253 -11.55 14.59 12.71
C ALA A 253 -12.20 13.24 13.06
N SER A 254 -12.85 13.14 14.22
CA SER A 254 -13.58 11.93 14.65
C SER A 254 -12.73 10.64 14.76
N THR A 255 -11.40 10.76 14.92
CA THR A 255 -10.48 9.62 15.10
C THR A 255 -10.51 9.01 16.51
N GLY A 256 -10.95 9.77 17.52
CA GLY A 256 -10.87 9.35 18.92
C GLY A 256 -9.56 9.77 19.56
N LYS A 257 -9.04 8.99 20.51
CA LYS A 257 -7.71 9.24 21.10
C LYS A 257 -6.67 8.37 20.39
N SER A 258 -5.67 9.00 19.79
CA SER A 258 -4.55 8.32 19.14
C SER A 258 -3.24 8.56 19.90
N ASN A 259 -2.33 7.58 19.84
CA ASN A 259 -0.96 7.74 20.31
C ASN A 259 -0.09 8.22 19.16
N PHE A 260 0.73 9.24 19.42
CA PHE A 260 1.68 9.76 18.46
C PHE A 260 3.09 9.40 18.91
N TYR A 261 3.68 8.38 18.30
CA TYR A 261 5.05 7.96 18.54
C TYR A 261 6.00 8.86 17.77
N VAL A 262 6.84 9.58 18.51
CA VAL A 262 7.78 10.57 17.98
C VAL A 262 9.18 10.28 18.50
N VAL A 263 10.19 10.45 17.65
CA VAL A 263 11.59 10.30 18.07
C VAL A 263 12.01 11.48 18.94
N LYS A 264 12.58 11.20 20.12
CA LYS A 264 13.03 12.24 21.06
C LYS A 264 14.07 13.17 20.42
N ASP A 265 14.00 14.44 20.77
CA ASP A 265 14.85 15.54 20.28
C ASP A 265 14.72 15.87 18.78
N SER A 266 13.81 15.19 18.05
CA SER A 266 13.47 15.51 16.66
C SER A 266 12.80 16.88 16.52
N TRP A 267 12.63 17.35 15.28
CA TRP A 267 11.86 18.57 15.03
C TRP A 267 10.41 18.40 15.48
N LEU A 268 9.77 17.27 15.17
CA LEU A 268 8.38 17.05 15.57
C LEU A 268 8.20 16.98 17.09
N ASP A 269 9.18 16.40 17.81
CA ASP A 269 9.16 16.36 19.27
C ASP A 269 9.07 17.78 19.87
N LYS A 270 9.89 18.70 19.34
CA LYS A 270 9.99 20.10 19.77
C LYS A 270 8.77 20.95 19.37
N ASN A 271 8.08 20.57 18.30
CA ASN A 271 6.96 21.33 17.73
C ASN A 271 5.61 20.61 17.88
N PHE A 272 5.54 19.54 18.68
CA PHE A 272 4.36 18.66 18.75
C PHE A 272 3.05 19.40 19.05
N GLU A 273 3.07 20.24 20.08
CA GLU A 273 1.89 21.01 20.52
C GLU A 273 1.45 22.05 19.46
N GLU A 274 2.39 22.59 18.67
CA GLU A 274 2.07 23.51 17.58
C GLU A 274 1.43 22.77 16.39
N VAL A 275 1.95 21.58 16.07
CA VAL A 275 1.50 20.77 14.93
C VAL A 275 0.17 20.08 15.20
N PHE A 276 0.01 19.45 16.38
CA PHE A 276 -1.15 18.62 16.70
C PHE A 276 -2.08 19.24 17.73
N GLY A 277 -1.69 20.30 18.43
CA GLY A 277 -2.50 20.89 19.49
C GLY A 277 -2.94 19.83 20.50
N ILE A 278 -4.26 19.68 20.66
CA ILE A 278 -4.89 18.75 21.62
C ILE A 278 -5.23 17.37 21.03
N LEU A 279 -4.81 17.06 19.80
CA LEU A 279 -5.28 15.88 19.06
C LEU A 279 -4.82 14.54 19.64
N GLY A 280 -3.81 14.52 20.50
CA GLY A 280 -3.39 13.27 21.14
C GLY A 280 -2.24 13.42 22.12
N GLU A 281 -1.81 12.28 22.65
CA GLU A 281 -0.70 12.20 23.58
C GLU A 281 0.55 11.74 22.83
N LYS A 282 1.65 12.49 22.97
CA LYS A 282 2.96 12.11 22.44
C LYS A 282 3.57 10.99 23.28
N GLN A 283 4.04 9.95 22.62
CA GLN A 283 4.90 8.90 23.18
C GLN A 283 6.26 8.91 22.47
N TYR A 284 7.27 8.35 23.12
CA TYR A 284 8.61 8.23 22.54
C TYR A 284 8.89 6.81 22.10
N TYR A 285 9.58 6.68 20.97
CA TYR A 285 10.18 5.44 20.49
C TYR A 285 11.60 5.71 19.97
N ASP A 286 12.36 4.67 19.68
CA ASP A 286 13.77 4.73 19.27
C ASP A 286 13.98 5.18 17.82
N GLY A 287 12.95 5.11 16.99
CA GLY A 287 13.02 5.50 15.58
C GLY A 287 13.46 4.36 14.65
N GLU A 288 13.54 3.12 15.14
CA GLU A 288 13.81 1.90 14.36
C GLU A 288 12.56 1.04 14.15
#